data_AF-A0A1I2UC48-F1
#
_entry.id   AF-A0A1I2UC48-F1
#
_cell.length_a   1.000
_cell.length_b   1.000
_cell.length_c   1.000
_cell.angle_alpha   90.00
_cell.angle_beta   90.00
_cell.angle_gamma   90.00
#
_symmetry.space_group_name_H-M   'P 1'
#
loop_
_entity.id
_entity.type
_entity.pdbx_description
1 polymer ?
#
loop_
_entity_poly.entity_id
_entity_poly.type
_entity_poly.pdbx_seq_one_letter_code
_entity_poly.pdbx_strand_id
1 'polypeptide(L)'
;MEKEDRIDQITKQVKILERVPRDKRIEVFNRGAKNIYVVGSILLLIVLWAIIFGEAIIDMEPLWQLDRGFMRNTWNIIGKLFFPVFLPCIFIIGIPIEIRNYIIKRIVNKEYPKEPEK
;
A
#
# COMPACT_ATOMS: atom_id res chain seq x y z
N MET A 1 -3.12 0.05 27.66
CA MET A 1 -1.85 0.57 27.12
C MET A 1 -1.76 0.35 25.61
N GLU A 2 -1.61 -0.88 25.10
CA GLU A 2 -1.39 -1.13 23.65
C GLU A 2 -2.48 -0.57 22.71
N LYS A 3 -3.75 -0.58 23.14
CA LYS A 3 -4.88 -0.04 22.34
C LYS A 3 -4.83 1.48 22.20
N GLU A 4 -4.39 2.20 23.23
CA GLU A 4 -4.30 3.67 23.23
C GLU A 4 -3.13 4.13 22.36
N ASP A 5 -1.99 3.45 22.46
CA ASP A 5 -0.83 3.71 21.60
C ASP A 5 -1.17 3.54 20.11
N ARG A 6 -1.96 2.50 19.78
CA ARG A 6 -2.47 2.29 18.42
C ARG A 6 -3.40 3.41 17.96
N ILE A 7 -4.28 3.90 18.84
CA ILE A 7 -5.16 5.04 18.53
C ILE A 7 -4.34 6.28 18.22
N ASP A 8 -3.31 6.56 19.03
CA ASP A 8 -2.46 7.74 18.84
C ASP A 8 -1.59 7.63 17.58
N GLN A 9 -1.06 6.44 17.27
CA GLN A 9 -0.35 6.20 16.00
C GLN A 9 -1.25 6.44 14.78
N ILE A 10 -2.46 5.88 14.78
CA ILE A 10 -3.41 6.04 13.68
C ILE A 10 -3.85 7.50 13.54
N THR A 11 -4.07 8.19 14.66
CA THR A 11 -4.42 9.62 14.67
C THR A 11 -3.29 10.47 14.10
N LYS A 12 -2.02 10.16 14.43
CA LYS A 12 -0.84 10.84 13.85
C LYS A 12 -0.72 10.61 12.34
N GLN A 13 -1.01 9.39 11.88
CA GLN A 13 -0.99 9.07 10.45
C GLN A 13 -2.13 9.76 9.68
N VAL A 14 -3.31 9.88 10.28
CA VAL A 14 -4.51 10.40 9.63
C VAL A 14 -5.13 11.48 10.52
N LYS A 15 -4.61 12.71 10.41
CA LYS A 15 -5.02 13.87 11.24
C LYS A 15 -6.54 14.13 11.26
N ILE A 16 -7.26 13.77 10.19
CA ILE A 16 -8.72 13.97 10.15
C ILE A 16 -9.47 13.13 11.18
N LEU A 17 -8.88 12.05 11.70
CA LEU A 17 -9.44 11.24 12.78
C LEU A 17 -9.46 11.96 14.13
N GLU A 18 -8.76 13.08 14.30
CA GLU A 18 -8.85 13.89 15.53
C GLU A 18 -10.29 14.35 15.82
N ARG A 19 -11.10 14.56 14.78
CA ARG A 19 -12.52 14.92 14.89
C ARG A 19 -13.42 13.78 15.36
N VAL A 20 -12.95 12.54 15.23
CA VAL A 20 -13.70 11.35 15.64
C VAL A 20 -13.44 11.10 17.14
N PRO A 21 -14.46 10.72 17.93
CA PRO A 21 -14.28 10.24 19.30
C PRO A 21 -13.23 9.13 19.38
N ARG A 22 -12.34 9.17 20.39
CA ARG A 22 -11.17 8.27 20.50
C ARG A 22 -11.55 6.78 20.44
N ASP A 23 -12.67 6.41 21.05
CA ASP A 23 -13.22 5.06 21.07
C ASP A 23 -13.65 4.55 19.68
N LYS A 24 -14.03 5.46 18.77
CA LYS A 24 -14.47 5.17 17.40
C LYS A 24 -13.38 5.28 16.34
N ARG A 25 -12.23 5.90 16.63
CA ARG A 25 -11.13 6.12 15.67
C ARG A 25 -10.63 4.83 15.00
N ILE A 26 -10.40 3.77 15.78
CA ILE A 26 -9.98 2.46 15.25
C ILE A 26 -11.06 1.87 14.34
N GLU A 27 -12.33 2.01 14.70
CA GLU A 27 -13.45 1.47 13.94
C GLU A 27 -13.56 2.15 12.58
N VAL A 28 -13.52 3.48 12.54
CA VAL A 28 -13.54 4.29 11.30
C VAL A 28 -12.32 3.98 10.44
N PHE A 29 -11.13 3.88 11.03
CA PHE A 29 -9.92 3.50 10.32
C PHE A 29 -10.02 2.11 9.68
N ASN A 30 -10.52 1.12 10.43
CA ASN A 30 -10.73 -0.24 9.94
C ASN A 30 -11.78 -0.31 8.84
N ARG A 31 -12.87 0.48 8.93
CA ARG A 31 -13.87 0.61 7.86
C ARG A 31 -13.25 1.17 6.57
N GLY A 32 -12.36 2.15 6.70
CA GLY A 32 -11.59 2.66 5.56
C GLY A 32 -10.64 1.62 4.97
N ALA A 33 -9.88 0.91 5.81
CA ALA A 33 -8.89 -0.08 5.38
C ALA A 33 -9.49 -1.34 4.74
N LYS A 34 -10.65 -1.81 5.25
CA LYS A 34 -11.37 -2.98 4.73
C LYS A 34 -12.28 -2.65 3.56
N ASN A 35 -12.26 -1.42 3.07
CA ASN A 35 -13.11 -1.03 1.96
C ASN A 35 -12.70 -1.81 0.69
N ILE A 36 -13.70 -2.27 -0.06
CA ILE A 36 -13.49 -3.08 -1.28
C ILE A 36 -12.59 -2.37 -2.31
N TYR A 37 -12.63 -1.03 -2.37
CA TYR A 37 -11.74 -0.27 -3.26
C TYR A 37 -10.27 -0.34 -2.82
N VAL A 38 -10.01 -0.36 -1.51
CA VAL A 38 -8.65 -0.51 -0.98
C VAL A 38 -8.14 -1.93 -1.26
N VAL A 39 -8.91 -2.94 -0.87
CA VAL A 39 -8.53 -4.35 -1.07
C VAL A 39 -8.41 -4.69 -2.56
N GLY A 40 -9.37 -4.22 -3.38
CA GLY A 40 -9.36 -4.40 -4.82
C GLY A 40 -8.17 -3.72 -5.49
N SER A 41 -7.79 -2.52 -5.06
CA SER A 41 -6.60 -1.85 -5.58
C SER A 41 -5.32 -2.62 -5.27
N ILE A 42 -5.18 -3.19 -4.06
CA ILE A 42 -4.03 -4.02 -3.70
C ILE A 42 -3.96 -5.27 -4.58
N LEU A 43 -5.09 -6.00 -4.71
CA LEU A 43 -5.15 -7.21 -5.54
C LEU A 43 -4.81 -6.92 -7.00
N LEU A 44 -5.38 -5.87 -7.57
CA LEU A 44 -5.13 -5.46 -8.95
C LEU A 44 -3.65 -5.10 -9.17
N LEU A 45 -3.04 -4.36 -8.24
CA LEU A 45 -1.63 -3.99 -8.34
C LEU A 45 -0.69 -5.21 -8.18
N ILE A 46 -1.04 -6.17 -7.32
CA ILE A 46 -0.27 -7.43 -7.19
C ILE A 46 -0.35 -8.25 -8.48
N VAL A 47 -1.53 -8.36 -9.10
CA VAL A 47 -1.70 -9.11 -10.36
C VAL A 47 -0.90 -8.44 -11.49
N LEU A 48 -1.03 -7.12 -11.64
CA LEU A 48 -0.24 -6.37 -12.63
C LEU A 48 1.26 -6.53 -12.39
N TRP A 49 1.69 -6.49 -11.12
CA TRP A 49 3.07 -6.70 -10.76
C TRP A 49 3.55 -8.10 -11.14
N ALA A 50 2.78 -9.14 -10.86
CA ALA A 50 3.15 -10.52 -11.19
C ALA A 50 3.32 -10.73 -12.71
N ILE A 51 2.51 -10.07 -13.54
CA ILE A 51 2.64 -10.12 -15.00
C ILE A 51 3.97 -9.47 -15.44
N ILE A 52 4.22 -8.22 -15.02
CA ILE A 52 5.43 -7.47 -15.38
C ILE A 52 6.69 -8.19 -14.86
N PHE A 53 6.62 -8.72 -13.64
CA PHE A 53 7.72 -9.45 -13.03
C PHE A 53 7.97 -10.79 -13.74
N GLY A 54 6.91 -11.51 -14.10
CA GLY A 54 7.01 -12.76 -14.85
C GLY A 54 7.70 -12.56 -16.21
N GLU A 55 7.31 -11.54 -16.96
CA GLU A 55 7.98 -11.15 -18.22
C GLU A 55 9.46 -10.83 -17.99
N ALA A 56 9.78 -10.03 -16.97
CA ALA A 56 11.16 -9.69 -16.65
C ALA A 56 12.02 -10.92 -16.29
N ILE A 57 11.44 -11.94 -15.65
CA ILE A 57 12.14 -13.19 -15.32
C ILE A 57 12.41 -14.03 -16.57
N ILE A 58 11.43 -14.13 -17.48
CA ILE A 58 11.58 -14.85 -18.76
C ILE A 58 12.67 -14.20 -19.61
N ASP A 59 12.69 -12.86 -19.72
CA ASP A 59 13.72 -12.12 -20.46
C ASP A 59 15.14 -12.29 -19.89
N MET A 60 15.25 -12.77 -18.65
CA MET A 60 16.53 -13.04 -17.99
C MET A 60 17.03 -14.48 -18.18
N GLU A 61 16.32 -15.35 -18.90
CA GLU A 61 16.71 -16.74 -19.21
C GLU A 61 18.21 -16.92 -19.58
N PRO A 62 18.85 -16.06 -20.41
CA PRO A 62 20.27 -16.20 -20.74
C PRO A 62 21.24 -15.94 -19.57
N LEU A 63 20.79 -15.19 -18.55
CA LEU A 63 21.60 -14.83 -17.38
C LEU A 63 21.60 -15.92 -16.30
N TRP A 64 20.61 -16.82 -16.33
CA TRP A 64 20.46 -17.95 -15.41
C TRP A 64 21.29 -19.18 -15.79
N GLN A 65 21.94 -19.17 -16.96
CA GLN A 65 22.84 -20.24 -17.38
C GLN A 65 24.09 -20.28 -16.48
N LEU A 66 24.23 -21.34 -15.70
CA LEU A 66 25.29 -21.56 -14.70
C LEU A 66 26.73 -21.52 -15.25
N ASP A 67 26.90 -21.67 -16.56
CA ASP A 67 28.20 -21.95 -17.19
C ASP A 67 29.13 -20.71 -17.32
N ARG A 68 28.62 -19.49 -17.07
CA ARG A 68 29.36 -18.23 -17.35
C ARG A 68 29.85 -17.43 -16.13
N GLY A 69 29.92 -18.07 -14.96
CA GLY A 69 30.44 -17.42 -13.75
C GLY A 69 29.35 -16.66 -12.99
N PHE A 70 28.67 -17.39 -12.11
CA PHE A 70 27.52 -16.94 -11.30
C PHE A 70 27.74 -15.59 -10.58
N MET A 71 28.95 -15.36 -10.07
CA MET A 71 29.35 -14.13 -9.36
C MET A 71 29.44 -12.88 -10.25
N ARG A 72 29.71 -13.01 -11.56
CA ARG A 72 29.83 -11.86 -12.47
C ARG A 72 28.47 -11.45 -13.05
N ASN A 73 27.51 -12.37 -13.06
CA ASN A 73 26.14 -12.14 -13.54
C ASN A 73 25.17 -11.67 -12.45
N THR A 74 25.45 -11.89 -11.16
CA THR A 74 24.57 -11.48 -10.06
C THR A 74 24.30 -9.98 -10.01
N TRP A 75 25.31 -9.14 -10.26
CA TRP A 75 25.10 -7.68 -10.32
C TRP A 75 24.20 -7.25 -11.48
N ASN A 76 24.30 -7.91 -12.63
CA ASN A 76 23.42 -7.67 -13.77
C ASN A 76 21.99 -8.15 -13.50
N ILE A 77 21.83 -9.28 -12.82
CA ILE A 77 20.52 -9.80 -12.41
C ILE A 77 19.88 -8.85 -11.38
N ILE A 78 20.63 -8.42 -10.36
CA ILE A 78 20.14 -7.45 -9.36
C ILE A 78 19.73 -6.15 -10.06
N GLY A 79 20.56 -5.60 -10.96
CA GLY A 79 20.24 -4.38 -11.69
C GLY A 79 18.98 -4.51 -12.56
N LYS A 80 18.81 -5.64 -13.26
CA LYS A 80 17.63 -5.89 -14.09
C LYS A 80 16.36 -6.16 -13.27
N LEU A 81 16.47 -6.77 -12.10
CA LEU A 81 15.33 -7.02 -11.20
C LEU A 81 14.99 -5.80 -10.33
N PHE A 82 15.92 -4.86 -10.15
CA PHE A 82 15.70 -3.69 -9.32
C PHE A 82 14.47 -2.90 -9.76
N PHE A 83 14.37 -2.56 -11.05
CA PHE A 83 13.26 -1.77 -11.56
C PHE A 83 11.89 -2.47 -11.47
N PRO A 84 11.71 -3.72 -11.95
CA PRO A 84 10.42 -4.43 -11.87
C PRO A 84 10.04 -4.84 -10.44
N VAL A 85 10.95 -4.80 -9.45
CA VAL A 85 10.62 -5.08 -8.05
C VAL A 85 10.34 -3.79 -7.27
N PHE A 86 11.26 -2.83 -7.29
CA PHE A 86 11.17 -1.65 -6.45
C PHE A 86 10.12 -0.65 -6.92
N LEU A 87 10.03 -0.39 -8.23
CA LEU A 87 9.09 0.60 -8.75
C LEU A 87 7.62 0.21 -8.44
N PRO A 88 7.19 -1.05 -8.66
CA PRO A 88 5.82 -1.46 -8.35
C PRO A 88 5.52 -1.47 -6.84
N CYS A 89 6.50 -1.75 -5.98
CA CYS A 89 6.32 -1.69 -4.52
C CYS A 89 5.84 -0.31 -4.06
N ILE A 90 6.37 0.77 -4.64
CA ILE A 90 5.97 2.15 -4.31
C ILE A 90 4.48 2.34 -4.62
N PHE A 91 4.01 1.84 -5.76
CA PHE A 91 2.61 1.95 -6.17
C PHE A 91 1.68 1.05 -5.35
N ILE A 92 2.10 -0.19 -5.06
CA ILE A 92 1.36 -1.15 -4.23
C ILE A 92 1.14 -0.60 -2.81
N ILE A 93 2.06 0.21 -2.28
CA ILE A 93 1.90 0.84 -0.97
C ILE A 93 1.16 2.18 -1.08
N GLY A 94 1.57 3.04 -2.01
CA GLY A 94 1.08 4.42 -2.11
C GLY A 94 -0.39 4.52 -2.51
N ILE A 95 -0.81 3.81 -3.56
CA ILE A 95 -2.18 3.91 -4.09
C ILE A 95 -3.22 3.46 -3.05
N PRO A 96 -3.08 2.30 -2.38
CA PRO A 96 -4.04 1.89 -1.36
C PRO A 96 -4.09 2.82 -0.15
N ILE A 97 -2.96 3.44 0.23
CA ILE A 97 -2.91 4.43 1.31
C ILE A 97 -3.74 5.67 0.94
N GLU A 98 -3.58 6.21 -0.27
CA GLU A 98 -4.35 7.36 -0.74
C GLU A 98 -5.85 7.05 -0.80
N ILE A 99 -6.22 5.90 -1.35
CA ILE A 99 -7.62 5.46 -1.41
C ILE A 99 -8.20 5.31 0.02
N ARG A 100 -7.46 4.68 0.93
CA ARG A 100 -7.87 4.55 2.34
C ARG A 100 -8.08 5.92 2.98
N ASN A 101 -7.13 6.84 2.81
CA ASN A 101 -7.20 8.18 3.39
C ASN A 101 -8.38 8.98 2.83
N TYR A 102 -8.64 8.87 1.53
CA TYR A 102 -9.82 9.46 0.90
C TYR A 102 -11.13 8.90 1.48
N ILE A 103 -11.23 7.58 1.65
CA ILE A 103 -12.41 6.93 2.21
C ILE A 103 -12.63 7.32 3.67
N ILE A 104 -11.56 7.32 4.49
CA ILE A 104 -11.64 7.79 5.88
C ILE A 104 -12.13 9.24 5.91
N LYS A 105 -11.55 10.12 5.08
CA LYS A 105 -12.00 11.52 4.98
C LYS A 105 -13.48 11.63 4.61
N ARG A 106 -13.97 10.80 3.68
CA ARG A 106 -15.38 10.75 3.30
C ARG A 106 -16.28 10.28 4.44
N ILE A 107 -15.89 9.24 5.17
CA ILE A 107 -16.64 8.73 6.34
C ILE A 107 -16.68 9.79 7.42
N VAL A 108 -15.53 10.37 7.79
CA VAL A 108 -15.45 11.40 8.83
C VAL A 108 -16.27 12.63 8.47
N ASN A 109 -16.19 13.13 7.24
CA ASN A 109 -16.99 14.30 6.84
C ASN A 109 -18.50 14.02 6.86
N LYS A 110 -18.93 12.78 6.66
CA LYS A 110 -20.34 12.38 6.68
C LYS A 110 -20.87 12.16 8.09
N GLU A 111 -20.10 11.51 8.96
CA GLU A 111 -20.51 11.14 10.33
C GLU A 111 -20.16 12.23 11.36
N TYR A 112 -19.13 13.03 11.10
CA TYR A 112 -18.58 14.06 11.98
C TYR A 112 -18.29 15.34 11.17
N PRO A 113 -19.33 16.02 10.65
CA PRO A 113 -19.15 17.24 9.87
C PRO A 113 -18.49 18.34 10.71
N LYS A 114 -17.70 19.19 10.04
CA LYS A 114 -16.95 20.28 10.69
C LYS A 114 -17.85 21.39 11.24
N GLU A 115 -19.02 21.55 10.65
CA GLU A 115 -20.07 22.50 11.01
C GLU A 115 -21.41 21.76 10.90
N PRO A 116 -22.36 21.98 11.82
CA PRO A 116 -23.72 21.49 11.61
C PRO A 116 -24.29 22.20 10.37
N GLU A 117 -24.81 21.43 9.41
CA GLU A 117 -25.58 21.99 8.30
C GLU A 117 -26.68 22.87 8.92
N LYS A 118 -26.63 24.17 8.61
CA LYS A 118 -27.64 25.15 9.00
C LYS A 118 -28.91 24.96 8.18
#